data_AF-A0A2W5FNM7-F1
#
_entry.id   AF-A0A2W5FNM7-F1
#
_cell.length_a   1.000
_cell.length_b   1.000
_cell.length_c   1.000
_cell.angle_alpha   90.00
_cell.angle_beta   90.00
_cell.angle_gamma   90.00
#
_symmetry.space_group_name_H-M   'P 1'
#
loop_
_entity.id
_entity.type
_entity.pdbx_description
1 polymer ?
#
loop_
_entity_poly.entity_id
_entity_poly.type
_entity_poly.pdbx_seq_one_letter_code
_entity_poly.pdbx_strand_id
1 'polypeptide(L)'
;MGHKTGTFGKIKAHLERNRLGELLVIRGRLSPLQLKTALSHQHEQKIPLGKILIQYGYVTRNDIASAIATQWAMRALAAVVTVMITASAFNVKDAHAKDAQSAATLAAAPIGSISSYPDLFGSAEKKSSDLSAFTKWGTMFARFDSQMKKPGSAEVLKKWKKDLETLRGLPLETMVHRVNAMANKVPYINDSKNWGKSDYWETPIEFFTRGGDCEDFAITKYASLRALGVPDNRMRIAIVKDTQKGIPHAILIVYTDNGPVVLDNQIKTVTAQTDIAHYKPIFSINRSSWWLHTPNRGTVMASR
;
A
#
# COMPACT_ATOMS: atom_id res chain seq x y z
N MET A 1 21.90 36.21 -8.00
CA MET A 1 21.73 34.76 -8.19
C MET A 1 21.14 34.17 -6.91
N GLY A 2 19.82 33.99 -6.88
CA GLY A 2 19.11 33.46 -5.71
C GLY A 2 18.73 32.00 -5.94
N HIS A 3 19.35 31.07 -5.20
CA HIS A 3 18.92 29.68 -5.14
C HIS A 3 17.52 29.62 -4.51
N LYS A 4 16.49 29.40 -5.33
CA LYS A 4 15.17 29.02 -4.82
C LYS A 4 15.30 27.63 -4.20
N THR A 5 15.36 27.57 -2.87
CA THR A 5 15.20 26.33 -2.11
C THR A 5 13.76 25.85 -2.30
N GLY A 6 13.58 24.96 -3.28
CA GLY A 6 12.29 24.41 -3.66
C GLY A 6 11.59 23.72 -2.48
N THR A 7 10.27 23.68 -2.53
CA THR A 7 9.37 22.92 -1.65
C THR A 7 9.86 21.49 -1.37
N PHE A 8 10.54 20.89 -2.35
CA PHE A 8 11.19 19.58 -2.26
C PHE A 8 12.26 19.48 -1.15
N GLY A 9 13.08 20.50 -0.95
CA GLY A 9 14.10 20.53 0.11
C GLY A 9 13.49 20.60 1.51
N LYS A 10 12.34 21.28 1.64
CA LYS A 10 11.58 21.35 2.89
C LYS A 10 10.87 20.03 3.21
N ILE A 11 10.32 19.37 2.19
CA ILE A 11 9.62 18.08 2.32
C ILE A 11 10.61 16.93 2.60
N LYS A 12 11.73 16.87 1.89
CA LYS A 12 12.83 15.91 2.18
C LYS A 12 13.36 16.11 3.59
N ALA A 13 13.63 17.36 3.98
CA ALA A 13 14.09 17.64 5.33
C ALA A 13 13.00 17.40 6.39
N HIS A 14 11.70 17.42 6.05
CA HIS A 14 10.61 17.04 6.95
C HIS A 14 10.49 15.52 7.10
N LEU A 15 10.63 14.77 6.00
CA LEU A 15 10.65 13.31 5.97
C LEU A 15 11.87 12.72 6.71
N GLU A 16 13.05 13.32 6.54
CA GLU A 16 14.28 12.94 7.26
C GLU A 16 14.27 13.41 8.73
N ARG A 17 13.51 14.48 9.05
CA ARG A 17 13.37 15.00 10.42
C ARG A 17 12.29 14.34 11.27
N ASN A 18 11.55 13.34 10.76
CA ASN A 18 10.52 12.63 11.53
C ASN A 18 11.13 11.88 12.73
N ARG A 19 11.35 12.60 13.82
CA ARG A 19 11.88 12.13 15.10
C ARG A 19 10.76 11.37 15.81
N LEU A 20 11.12 10.25 16.42
CA LEU A 20 10.21 9.34 17.14
C LEU A 20 9.18 10.09 18.01
N GLY A 21 9.63 11.16 18.67
CA GLY A 21 8.78 12.03 19.50
C GLY A 21 7.69 12.79 18.75
N GLU A 22 7.96 13.33 17.56
CA GLU A 22 6.97 14.09 16.78
C GLU A 22 5.86 13.19 16.23
N LEU A 23 6.20 11.95 15.88
CA LEU A 23 5.21 10.94 15.48
C LEU A 23 4.30 10.51 16.63
N LEU A 24 4.85 10.45 17.84
CA LEU A 24 4.07 10.18 19.05
C LEU A 24 3.14 11.37 19.38
N VAL A 25 3.57 12.61 19.12
CA VAL A 25 2.75 13.83 19.27
C VAL A 25 1.61 13.88 18.26
N ILE A 26 1.90 13.65 16.97
CA ILE A 26 0.89 13.66 15.91
C ILE A 26 -0.18 12.59 16.14
N ARG A 27 0.20 11.45 16.74
CA ARG A 27 -0.72 10.35 17.09
C ARG A 27 -1.46 10.56 18.42
N GLY A 28 -1.27 11.69 19.08
CA GLY A 28 -1.90 12.00 20.37
C GLY A 28 -1.44 11.09 21.51
N ARG A 29 -0.31 10.38 21.34
CA ARG A 29 0.27 9.49 22.37
C ARG A 29 1.28 10.21 23.26
N LEU A 30 1.70 11.41 22.88
CA LEU A 30 2.64 12.23 23.63
C LEU A 30 2.23 13.71 23.49
N SER A 31 2.24 14.49 24.57
CA SER A 31 1.99 15.93 24.45
C SER A 31 3.26 16.68 24.02
N PRO A 32 3.14 17.86 23.38
CA PRO A 32 4.31 18.68 23.03
C PRO A 32 5.16 19.05 24.25
N LEU A 33 4.53 19.25 25.40
CA LEU A 33 5.21 19.55 26.66
C LEU A 33 5.98 18.33 27.19
N GLN A 34 5.37 17.14 27.18
CA GLN A 34 6.03 15.88 27.57
C GLN A 34 7.21 15.55 26.66
N LEU A 35 7.09 15.82 25.35
CA LEU A 35 8.19 15.66 24.41
C LEU A 35 9.35 16.62 24.73
N LYS A 36 9.04 17.90 25.01
CA LYS A 36 10.06 18.90 25.38
C LYS A 36 10.82 18.48 26.63
N THR A 37 10.11 18.05 27.68
CA THR A 37 10.71 17.56 28.93
C THR A 37 11.58 16.31 28.70
N ALA A 38 11.09 15.34 27.93
CA ALA A 38 11.85 14.13 27.63
C ALA A 38 13.12 14.40 26.80
N LEU A 39 13.11 15.40 25.92
CA LEU A 39 14.27 15.84 25.15
C LEU A 39 15.32 16.54 26.02
N SER A 40 14.91 17.33 27.01
CA SER A 40 15.82 17.92 28.00
C SER A 40 16.57 16.84 28.79
N HIS A 41 15.85 15.84 29.32
CA HIS A 41 16.47 14.72 30.04
C HIS A 41 17.31 13.82 29.13
N GLN A 42 16.95 13.66 27.86
CA GLN A 42 17.79 12.97 26.87
C GLN A 42 19.16 13.61 26.74
N HIS A 43 19.21 14.95 26.71
CA HIS A 43 20.45 15.70 26.58
C HIS A 43 21.33 15.58 27.83
N GLU A 44 20.72 15.61 29.01
CA GLU A 44 21.42 15.49 30.30
C GLU A 44 21.97 14.08 30.55
N GLN A 45 21.16 13.05 30.29
CA GLN A 45 21.48 11.67 30.69
C GLN A 45 22.10 10.84 29.56
N LYS A 46 22.10 11.35 28.32
CA LYS A 46 22.57 10.65 27.10
C LYS A 46 21.89 9.28 26.86
N ILE A 47 20.67 9.08 27.36
CA ILE A 47 19.87 7.86 27.18
C ILE A 47 18.96 8.01 25.94
N PRO A 48 18.65 6.94 25.18
CA PRO A 48 17.71 7.02 24.07
C PRO A 48 16.33 7.56 24.48
N LEU A 49 15.79 8.52 23.71
CA LEU A 49 14.49 9.15 23.96
C LEU A 49 13.39 8.13 24.25
N GLY A 50 13.37 7.01 23.52
CA GLY A 50 12.35 5.99 23.70
C GLY A 50 12.38 5.31 25.08
N LYS A 51 13.57 5.15 25.69
CA LYS A 51 13.68 4.62 27.06
C LYS A 51 13.20 5.62 28.09
N ILE A 52 13.50 6.91 27.90
CA ILE A 52 13.05 8.00 28.77
C ILE A 52 11.52 8.11 28.72
N LEU A 53 10.93 8.10 27.53
CA LEU A 53 9.47 8.18 27.40
C LEU A 53 8.72 7.02 28.08
N ILE A 54 9.31 5.82 28.12
CA ILE A 54 8.78 4.67 28.85
C ILE A 54 9.00 4.81 30.36
N GLN A 55 10.21 5.22 30.78
CA GLN A 55 10.57 5.35 32.19
C GLN A 55 9.74 6.39 32.94
N TYR A 56 9.40 7.49 32.27
CA TYR A 56 8.52 8.55 32.81
C TYR A 56 7.02 8.25 32.60
N GLY A 57 6.67 7.08 32.05
CA GLY A 57 5.28 6.65 31.87
C GLY A 57 4.49 7.41 30.80
N TYR A 58 5.15 8.19 29.94
CA TYR A 58 4.47 9.00 28.92
C TYR A 58 3.94 8.17 27.75
N VAL A 59 4.59 7.05 27.43
CA VAL A 59 4.19 6.14 26.34
C VAL A 59 4.51 4.69 26.69
N THR A 60 3.81 3.76 26.04
CA THR A 60 4.08 2.32 26.21
C THR A 60 5.16 1.81 25.25
N ARG A 61 5.71 0.62 25.53
CA ARG A 61 6.59 -0.10 24.59
C ARG A 61 5.92 -0.32 23.22
N ASN A 62 4.60 -0.53 23.21
CA ASN A 62 3.82 -0.73 21.98
C ASN A 62 3.69 0.55 21.16
N ASP A 63 3.57 1.70 21.82
CA ASP A 63 3.53 3.01 21.15
C ASP A 63 4.88 3.34 20.51
N ILE A 64 5.96 3.06 21.22
CA ILE A 64 7.34 3.18 20.73
C ILE A 64 7.55 2.24 19.54
N ALA A 65 7.19 0.96 19.65
CA ALA A 65 7.33 -0.01 18.57
C ALA A 65 6.53 0.40 17.32
N SER A 66 5.29 0.87 17.51
CA SER A 66 4.44 1.34 16.40
C SER A 66 4.99 2.61 15.75
N ALA A 67 5.53 3.55 16.54
CA ALA A 67 6.13 4.77 16.02
C ALA A 67 7.48 4.49 15.33
N ILE A 68 8.30 3.57 15.85
CA ILE A 68 9.53 3.09 15.21
C ILE A 68 9.20 2.37 13.91
N ALA A 69 8.21 1.48 13.87
CA ALA A 69 7.80 0.79 12.64
C ALA A 69 7.33 1.77 11.56
N THR A 70 6.59 2.81 11.96
CA THR A 70 6.16 3.88 11.04
C THR A 70 7.36 4.70 10.57
N GLN A 71 8.28 5.02 11.48
CA GLN A 71 9.53 5.68 11.15
C GLN A 71 10.39 4.81 10.23
N TRP A 72 10.39 3.49 10.40
CA TRP A 72 11.10 2.54 9.54
C TRP A 72 10.47 2.48 8.15
N ALA A 73 9.15 2.40 8.04
CA ALA A 73 8.44 2.48 6.76
C ALA A 73 8.70 3.83 6.04
N MET A 74 8.67 4.94 6.77
CA MET A 74 8.98 6.27 6.22
C MET A 74 10.48 6.45 5.90
N ARG A 75 11.38 5.77 6.60
CA ARG A 75 12.83 5.79 6.33
C ARG A 75 13.22 4.85 5.20
N ALA A 76 12.56 3.71 5.06
CA ALA A 76 12.66 2.85 3.88
C ALA A 76 12.21 3.64 2.65
N LEU A 77 11.18 4.50 2.78
CA LEU A 77 10.75 5.44 1.76
C LEU A 77 11.76 6.57 1.51
N ALA A 78 12.38 7.14 2.55
CA ALA A 78 13.33 8.27 2.42
C ALA A 78 14.75 7.85 1.99
N ALA A 79 15.24 6.67 2.35
CA ALA A 79 16.55 6.16 1.93
C ALA A 79 16.63 5.93 0.41
N VAL A 80 15.49 5.69 -0.24
CA VAL A 80 15.33 5.63 -1.70
C VAL A 80 15.57 7.02 -2.37
N VAL A 81 15.36 8.12 -1.65
CA VAL A 81 15.50 9.49 -2.18
C VAL A 81 16.95 10.00 -2.19
N THR A 82 17.85 9.44 -1.37
CA THR A 82 19.21 9.99 -1.18
C THR A 82 20.29 9.26 -1.99
N VAL A 83 20.06 8.02 -2.42
CA VAL A 83 21.05 7.26 -3.24
C VAL A 83 20.96 7.58 -4.74
N MET A 84 19.93 8.27 -5.21
CA MET A 84 19.72 8.59 -6.64
C MET A 84 20.01 10.06 -7.00
N ILE A 85 21.14 10.60 -6.56
CA ILE A 85 21.73 11.83 -7.13
C ILE A 85 22.95 11.53 -8.02
N THR A 86 23.47 10.30 -8.02
CA THR A 86 24.68 9.93 -8.81
C THR A 86 24.42 9.07 -10.05
N ALA A 87 23.17 8.82 -10.44
CA ALA A 87 22.85 8.09 -11.68
C ALA A 87 21.83 8.84 -12.55
N SER A 88 22.10 10.12 -12.80
CA SER A 88 21.38 10.94 -13.78
C SER A 88 22.02 10.79 -15.15
N ALA A 89 21.67 9.75 -15.91
CA ALA A 89 22.03 9.66 -17.32
C ALA A 89 21.12 8.76 -18.15
N PHE A 90 19.79 8.77 -17.98
CA PHE A 90 18.91 8.36 -19.07
C PHE A 90 17.66 9.24 -19.13
N ASN A 91 17.59 9.98 -20.22
CA ASN A 91 16.52 10.89 -20.63
C ASN A 91 15.23 10.08 -20.84
N VAL A 92 14.16 10.39 -20.10
CA VAL A 92 12.81 9.89 -20.40
C VAL A 92 12.02 11.07 -20.95
N LYS A 93 11.71 11.03 -22.25
CA LYS A 93 10.69 11.88 -22.87
C LYS A 93 9.31 11.35 -22.49
N ASP A 94 8.41 12.26 -22.16
CA ASP A 94 7.00 12.00 -21.88
C ASP A 94 6.34 11.22 -23.04
N ALA A 95 5.69 10.12 -22.70
CA ALA A 95 4.85 9.37 -23.63
C ALA A 95 3.42 9.31 -23.08
N HIS A 96 2.57 10.18 -23.64
CA HIS A 96 1.12 9.96 -23.64
C HIS A 96 0.83 8.70 -24.46
N ALA A 97 0.41 7.63 -23.79
CA ALA A 97 -0.04 6.41 -24.46
C ALA A 97 -1.50 6.58 -24.91
N LYS A 98 -1.74 6.52 -26.22
CA LYS A 98 -3.06 6.29 -26.81
C LYS A 98 -3.37 4.80 -26.74
N ASP A 99 -4.61 4.50 -26.37
CA ASP A 99 -5.18 3.17 -26.28
C ASP A 99 -5.11 2.40 -27.61
N ALA A 100 -4.78 1.11 -27.52
CA ALA A 100 -4.89 0.16 -28.62
C ALA A 100 -5.95 -0.87 -28.27
N GLN A 101 -7.05 -0.83 -29.00
CA GLN A 101 -8.18 -1.73 -28.92
C GLN A 101 -8.06 -2.76 -30.05
N SER A 102 -8.16 -4.05 -29.74
CA SER A 102 -8.32 -5.13 -30.71
C SER A 102 -9.32 -6.17 -30.19
N ALA A 103 -10.17 -6.62 -31.10
CA ALA A 103 -11.52 -7.15 -30.89
C ALA A 103 -11.63 -8.67 -30.78
N ALA A 104 -12.63 -9.15 -30.02
CA ALA A 104 -13.68 -10.10 -30.45
C ALA A 104 -14.66 -10.33 -29.28
N THR A 105 -15.93 -10.02 -29.52
CA THR A 105 -16.96 -9.78 -28.50
C THR A 105 -17.84 -11.02 -28.29
N LEU A 106 -17.79 -11.61 -27.09
CA LEU A 106 -18.98 -12.12 -26.41
C LEU A 106 -19.23 -11.13 -25.27
N ALA A 107 -20.26 -10.30 -25.43
CA ALA A 107 -20.45 -9.11 -24.59
C ALA A 107 -20.83 -9.51 -23.16
N ALA A 108 -19.81 -9.67 -22.32
CA ALA A 108 -19.98 -9.41 -20.91
C ALA A 108 -20.47 -7.98 -20.74
N ALA A 109 -21.49 -7.76 -19.90
CA ALA A 109 -21.92 -6.41 -19.57
C ALA A 109 -20.68 -5.59 -19.14
N PRO A 110 -20.44 -4.40 -19.72
CA PRO A 110 -19.32 -3.58 -19.33
C PRO A 110 -19.41 -3.30 -17.83
N ILE A 111 -18.30 -3.50 -17.10
CA ILE A 111 -18.23 -3.14 -15.68
C ILE A 111 -18.42 -1.63 -15.60
N GLY A 112 -19.62 -1.21 -15.21
CA GLY A 112 -20.06 0.18 -15.26
C GLY A 112 -19.27 1.08 -14.30
N SER A 113 -19.38 2.39 -14.51
CA SER A 113 -18.89 3.39 -13.56
C SER A 113 -19.53 3.19 -12.19
N ILE A 114 -18.73 3.28 -11.13
CA ILE A 114 -19.27 3.24 -9.77
C ILE A 114 -19.87 4.60 -9.40
N SER A 115 -21.04 4.58 -8.76
CA SER A 115 -21.77 5.79 -8.36
C SER A 115 -21.28 6.39 -7.04
N SER A 116 -20.64 5.60 -6.18
CA SER A 116 -20.14 6.05 -4.87
C SER A 116 -18.92 5.27 -4.41
N TYR A 117 -18.12 5.89 -3.55
CA TYR A 117 -17.00 5.25 -2.85
C TYR A 117 -17.26 5.34 -1.35
N PRO A 118 -17.90 4.32 -0.74
CA PRO A 118 -18.11 4.30 0.69
C PRO A 118 -16.78 4.36 1.46
N ASP A 119 -16.81 5.02 2.63
CA ASP A 119 -15.65 5.12 3.51
C ASP A 119 -15.12 3.73 3.88
N LEU A 120 -13.82 3.54 3.71
CA LEU A 120 -13.16 2.28 4.04
C LEU A 120 -12.85 2.22 5.54
N PHE A 121 -13.29 1.15 6.19
CA PHE A 121 -13.08 0.84 7.61
C PHE A 121 -13.47 1.96 8.57
N GLY A 122 -14.49 2.76 8.20
CA GLY A 122 -14.94 3.91 8.98
C GLY A 122 -13.88 5.00 9.14
N SER A 123 -12.96 5.11 8.18
CA SER A 123 -11.91 6.14 8.17
C SER A 123 -12.24 7.28 7.20
N ALA A 124 -11.83 8.49 7.54
CA ALA A 124 -11.81 9.61 6.61
C ALA A 124 -10.59 9.50 5.69
N GLU A 125 -10.73 9.98 4.45
CA GLU A 125 -9.70 9.88 3.42
C GLU A 125 -9.22 11.24 2.91
N LYS A 126 -7.90 11.37 2.67
CA LYS A 126 -7.32 12.47 1.90
C LYS A 126 -6.67 11.94 0.63
N LYS A 127 -7.25 12.26 -0.53
CA LYS A 127 -6.77 11.84 -1.86
C LYS A 127 -5.59 12.68 -2.35
N SER A 128 -4.67 12.06 -3.07
CA SER A 128 -3.65 12.70 -3.90
C SER A 128 -3.46 11.92 -5.21
N SER A 129 -3.25 12.64 -6.32
CA SER A 129 -2.87 12.06 -7.61
C SER A 129 -1.35 11.99 -7.82
N ASP A 130 -0.56 12.55 -6.90
CA ASP A 130 0.90 12.48 -6.96
C ASP A 130 1.38 11.12 -6.46
N LEU A 131 1.80 10.26 -7.39
CA LEU A 131 2.30 8.92 -7.14
C LEU A 131 3.83 8.86 -7.02
N SER A 132 4.54 9.99 -7.02
CA SER A 132 6.01 10.04 -6.97
C SER A 132 6.63 9.33 -5.76
N ALA A 133 5.88 9.24 -4.65
CA ALA A 133 6.27 8.50 -3.46
C ALA A 133 6.16 6.97 -3.60
N PHE A 134 5.51 6.45 -4.65
CA PHE A 134 5.23 5.01 -4.83
C PHE A 134 6.04 4.41 -5.99
N THR A 135 7.35 4.67 -5.99
CA THR A 135 8.25 4.22 -7.07
C THR A 135 8.25 2.71 -7.22
N LYS A 136 8.26 1.92 -6.14
CA LYS A 136 8.21 0.44 -6.18
C LYS A 136 6.99 -0.09 -6.92
N TRP A 137 5.81 0.48 -6.67
CA TRP A 137 4.56 0.16 -7.38
C TRP A 137 4.69 0.46 -8.88
N GLY A 138 5.17 1.65 -9.24
CA GLY A 138 5.41 2.03 -10.64
C GLY A 138 6.45 1.12 -11.32
N THR A 139 7.56 0.83 -10.65
CA THR A 139 8.62 -0.05 -11.17
C THR A 139 8.13 -1.48 -11.32
N MET A 140 7.35 -2.01 -10.37
CA MET A 140 6.76 -3.35 -10.47
C MET A 140 5.89 -3.45 -11.73
N PHE A 141 5.00 -2.49 -11.98
CA PHE A 141 4.21 -2.49 -13.22
C PHE A 141 5.07 -2.37 -14.47
N ALA A 142 6.09 -1.52 -14.46
CA ALA A 142 7.01 -1.42 -15.61
C ALA A 142 7.74 -2.75 -15.90
N ARG A 143 8.14 -3.49 -14.85
CA ARG A 143 8.70 -4.84 -14.99
C ARG A 143 7.67 -5.83 -15.52
N PHE A 144 6.45 -5.79 -14.99
CA PHE A 144 5.37 -6.66 -15.44
C PHE A 144 5.02 -6.42 -16.91
N ASP A 145 4.85 -5.16 -17.32
CA ASP A 145 4.59 -4.78 -18.71
C ASP A 145 5.71 -5.23 -19.66
N SER A 146 6.97 -5.20 -19.20
CA SER A 146 8.11 -5.73 -19.93
C SER A 146 8.05 -7.26 -20.06
N GLN A 147 7.75 -7.97 -18.97
CA GLN A 147 7.65 -9.44 -18.97
C GLN A 147 6.51 -9.95 -19.84
N MET A 148 5.39 -9.22 -19.91
CA MET A 148 4.25 -9.53 -20.78
C MET A 148 4.60 -9.50 -22.27
N LYS A 149 5.66 -8.77 -22.65
CA LYS A 149 6.17 -8.66 -24.03
C LYS A 149 7.27 -9.69 -24.36
N LYS A 150 7.81 -10.40 -23.37
CA LYS A 150 8.94 -11.32 -23.54
C LYS A 150 8.49 -12.77 -23.82
N PRO A 151 9.11 -13.49 -24.77
CA PRO A 151 8.80 -14.90 -25.04
C PRO A 151 9.16 -15.86 -23.91
N GLY A 152 10.20 -15.55 -23.10
CA GLY A 152 10.74 -16.46 -22.06
C GLY A 152 9.87 -16.63 -20.81
N SER A 153 8.85 -15.78 -20.61
CA SER A 153 7.88 -15.86 -19.51
C SER A 153 6.81 -16.95 -19.74
N ALA A 154 6.98 -17.77 -20.78
CA ALA A 154 5.89 -18.40 -21.50
C ALA A 154 4.99 -19.28 -20.63
N GLU A 155 5.52 -20.19 -19.81
CA GLU A 155 4.68 -21.24 -19.25
C GLU A 155 3.80 -20.76 -18.09
N VAL A 156 4.39 -20.09 -17.10
CA VAL A 156 3.63 -19.48 -15.99
C VAL A 156 2.63 -18.45 -16.54
N LEU A 157 3.06 -17.65 -17.52
CA LEU A 157 2.18 -16.67 -18.14
C LEU A 157 1.05 -17.31 -18.94
N LYS A 158 1.31 -18.37 -19.72
CA LYS A 158 0.29 -19.14 -20.45
C LYS A 158 -0.72 -19.74 -19.48
N LYS A 159 -0.25 -20.36 -18.39
CA LYS A 159 -1.13 -20.94 -17.37
C LYS A 159 -2.00 -19.86 -16.73
N TRP A 160 -1.39 -18.77 -16.26
CA TRP A 160 -2.13 -17.67 -15.65
C TRP A 160 -3.14 -17.05 -16.62
N LYS A 161 -2.75 -16.79 -17.88
CA LYS A 161 -3.67 -16.32 -18.92
C LYS A 161 -4.82 -17.31 -19.13
N LYS A 162 -4.53 -18.60 -19.26
CA LYS A 162 -5.55 -19.66 -19.41
C LYS A 162 -6.52 -19.68 -18.23
N ASP A 163 -6.01 -19.57 -17.00
CA ASP A 163 -6.85 -19.50 -15.80
C ASP A 163 -7.77 -18.26 -15.84
N LEU A 164 -7.25 -17.09 -16.27
CA LEU A 164 -8.04 -15.87 -16.42
C LEU A 164 -9.05 -15.90 -17.57
N GLU A 165 -8.76 -16.56 -18.69
CA GLU A 165 -9.71 -16.69 -19.81
C GLU A 165 -11.01 -17.36 -19.35
N THR A 166 -10.94 -18.32 -18.42
CA THR A 166 -12.15 -18.96 -17.85
C THR A 166 -13.02 -18.03 -17.02
N LEU A 167 -12.48 -16.88 -16.60
CA LEU A 167 -13.17 -15.89 -15.78
C LEU A 167 -13.65 -14.69 -16.61
N ARG A 168 -13.17 -14.56 -17.86
CA ARG A 168 -13.49 -13.41 -18.70
C ARG A 168 -14.99 -13.38 -18.96
N GLY A 169 -15.57 -12.23 -18.63
CA GLY A 169 -16.98 -11.95 -18.84
C GLY A 169 -17.96 -12.50 -17.80
N LEU A 170 -17.46 -13.15 -16.75
CA LEU A 170 -18.29 -13.46 -15.58
C LEU A 170 -18.65 -12.18 -14.79
N PRO A 171 -19.69 -12.22 -13.94
CA PRO A 171 -19.97 -11.10 -13.04
C PRO A 171 -18.77 -10.76 -12.14
N LEU A 172 -18.60 -9.47 -11.80
CA LEU A 172 -17.49 -8.99 -10.96
C LEU A 172 -17.39 -9.76 -9.63
N GLU A 173 -18.53 -10.06 -9.00
CA GLU A 173 -18.59 -10.88 -7.78
C GLU A 173 -17.92 -12.25 -7.98
N THR A 174 -18.24 -12.94 -9.07
CA THR A 174 -17.60 -14.22 -9.39
C THR A 174 -16.11 -14.06 -9.65
N MET A 175 -15.70 -13.01 -10.38
CA MET A 175 -14.30 -12.73 -10.65
C MET A 175 -13.49 -12.53 -9.36
N VAL A 176 -13.97 -11.71 -8.41
CA VAL A 176 -13.24 -11.45 -7.17
C VAL A 176 -13.04 -12.71 -6.34
N HIS A 177 -14.07 -13.56 -6.23
CA HIS A 177 -13.97 -14.84 -5.51
C HIS A 177 -12.96 -15.79 -6.17
N ARG A 178 -13.00 -15.91 -7.50
CA ARG A 178 -12.13 -16.83 -8.25
C ARG A 178 -10.68 -16.36 -8.28
N VAL A 179 -10.44 -15.07 -8.46
CA VAL A 179 -9.10 -14.49 -8.39
C VAL A 179 -8.52 -14.60 -6.99
N ASN A 180 -9.31 -14.33 -5.94
CA ASN A 180 -8.87 -14.48 -4.57
C ASN A 180 -8.46 -15.93 -4.26
N ALA A 181 -9.29 -16.89 -4.63
CA ALA A 181 -9.02 -18.31 -4.45
C ALA A 181 -7.81 -18.80 -5.26
N MET A 182 -7.61 -18.28 -6.48
CA MET A 182 -6.44 -18.60 -7.32
C MET A 182 -5.13 -18.15 -6.65
N ALA A 183 -5.05 -16.89 -6.24
CA ALA A 183 -3.85 -16.36 -5.59
C ALA A 183 -3.58 -17.03 -4.24
N ASN A 184 -4.62 -17.30 -3.44
CA ASN A 184 -4.50 -17.93 -2.12
C ASN A 184 -4.07 -19.41 -2.14
N LYS A 185 -3.86 -20.02 -3.31
CA LYS A 185 -3.20 -21.33 -3.47
C LYS A 185 -1.67 -21.24 -3.45
N VAL A 186 -1.13 -20.04 -3.69
CA VAL A 186 0.31 -19.81 -3.73
C VAL A 186 0.86 -19.77 -2.29
N PRO A 187 2.07 -20.33 -2.03
CA PRO A 187 2.68 -20.26 -0.70
C PRO A 187 3.02 -18.83 -0.28
N TYR A 188 2.81 -18.52 0.99
CA TYR A 188 3.29 -17.28 1.59
C TYR A 188 4.78 -17.40 1.94
N ILE A 189 5.61 -16.51 1.41
CA ILE A 189 7.07 -16.48 1.65
C ILE A 189 7.53 -15.03 1.77
N ASN A 190 8.10 -14.66 2.92
CA ASN A 190 8.67 -13.32 3.13
C ASN A 190 9.84 -13.05 2.18
N ASP A 191 10.00 -11.78 1.79
CA ASP A 191 11.07 -11.31 0.91
C ASP A 191 12.49 -11.63 1.36
N SER A 192 12.75 -11.60 2.67
CA SER A 192 14.08 -11.90 3.19
C SER A 192 14.48 -13.34 2.88
N LYS A 193 13.51 -14.26 2.89
CA LYS A 193 13.71 -15.66 2.55
C LYS A 193 13.68 -15.88 1.04
N ASN A 194 12.81 -15.16 0.32
CA ASN A 194 12.63 -15.35 -1.11
C ASN A 194 13.73 -14.67 -1.94
N TRP A 195 14.03 -13.40 -1.66
CA TRP A 195 14.89 -12.53 -2.47
C TRP A 195 16.16 -12.07 -1.75
N GLY A 196 16.33 -12.38 -0.46
CA GLY A 196 17.42 -11.82 0.35
C GLY A 196 17.31 -10.30 0.54
N LYS A 197 16.11 -9.74 0.31
CA LYS A 197 15.80 -8.32 0.41
C LYS A 197 14.86 -8.07 1.58
N SER A 198 14.88 -6.85 2.11
CA SER A 198 13.94 -6.48 3.17
C SER A 198 12.52 -6.23 2.68
N ASP A 199 12.37 -5.88 1.39
CA ASP A 199 11.10 -5.54 0.74
C ASP A 199 11.32 -5.49 -0.80
N TYR A 200 10.59 -6.34 -1.54
CA TYR A 200 10.63 -6.53 -2.98
C TYR A 200 9.24 -6.84 -3.56
N TRP A 201 8.63 -5.86 -4.21
CA TRP A 201 7.29 -6.02 -4.78
C TRP A 201 7.34 -6.87 -6.04
N GLU A 202 6.83 -8.09 -6.00
CA GLU A 202 6.86 -9.05 -7.10
C GLU A 202 5.89 -8.67 -8.22
N THR A 203 6.26 -9.07 -9.43
CA THR A 203 5.32 -9.17 -10.56
C THR A 203 4.46 -10.44 -10.40
N PRO A 204 3.25 -10.49 -10.99
CA PRO A 204 2.43 -11.71 -10.98
C PRO A 204 3.18 -12.97 -11.45
N ILE A 205 4.09 -12.84 -12.42
CA ILE A 205 4.88 -13.97 -12.93
C ILE A 205 5.87 -14.45 -11.87
N GLU A 206 6.56 -13.54 -11.18
CA GLU A 206 7.46 -13.86 -10.07
C GLU A 206 6.68 -14.55 -8.93
N PHE A 207 5.54 -13.99 -8.55
CA PHE A 207 4.67 -14.51 -7.50
C PHE A 207 4.18 -15.93 -7.77
N PHE A 208 3.65 -16.23 -8.96
CA PHE A 208 3.23 -17.60 -9.29
C PHE A 208 4.39 -18.59 -9.41
N THR A 209 5.62 -18.10 -9.57
CA THR A 209 6.82 -18.94 -9.67
C THR A 209 7.40 -19.24 -8.29
N ARG A 210 7.40 -18.26 -7.38
CA ARG A 210 8.20 -18.30 -6.15
C ARG A 210 7.37 -18.26 -4.88
N GLY A 211 6.11 -17.87 -4.96
CA GLY A 211 5.37 -17.36 -3.81
C GLY A 211 5.85 -15.97 -3.42
N GLY A 212 5.13 -15.33 -2.50
CA GLY A 212 5.42 -13.96 -2.07
C GLY A 212 4.75 -13.65 -0.75
N ASP A 213 4.82 -12.40 -0.30
CA ASP A 213 4.20 -11.96 0.93
C ASP A 213 2.98 -11.05 0.68
N CYS A 214 2.50 -10.34 1.70
CA CYS A 214 1.15 -9.78 1.68
C CYS A 214 0.89 -8.82 0.51
N GLU A 215 1.85 -7.98 0.14
CA GLU A 215 1.71 -7.07 -0.99
C GLU A 215 1.68 -7.83 -2.31
N ASP A 216 2.43 -8.92 -2.46
CA ASP A 216 2.51 -9.67 -3.71
C ASP A 216 1.19 -10.39 -4.01
N PHE A 217 0.52 -10.89 -2.95
CA PHE A 217 -0.85 -11.39 -3.07
C PHE A 217 -1.80 -10.28 -3.53
N ALA A 218 -1.73 -9.08 -2.93
CA ALA A 218 -2.61 -7.96 -3.28
C ALA A 218 -2.35 -7.46 -4.72
N ILE A 219 -1.07 -7.31 -5.11
CA ILE A 219 -0.60 -6.94 -6.44
C ILE A 219 -1.08 -7.93 -7.48
N THR A 220 -0.89 -9.24 -7.23
CA THR A 220 -1.29 -10.29 -8.17
C THR A 220 -2.79 -10.33 -8.40
N LYS A 221 -3.58 -10.17 -7.33
CA LYS A 221 -5.05 -10.10 -7.43
C LYS A 221 -5.49 -8.84 -8.21
N TYR A 222 -4.85 -7.70 -7.95
CA TYR A 222 -5.12 -6.43 -8.65
C TYR A 222 -4.81 -6.55 -10.14
N ALA A 223 -3.63 -7.06 -10.50
CA ALA A 223 -3.22 -7.27 -11.89
C ALA A 223 -4.14 -8.27 -12.61
N SER A 224 -4.57 -9.34 -11.92
CA SER A 224 -5.49 -10.34 -12.47
C SER A 224 -6.86 -9.74 -12.78
N LEU A 225 -7.45 -8.97 -11.86
CA LEU A 225 -8.73 -8.31 -12.09
C LEU A 225 -8.65 -7.24 -13.19
N ARG A 226 -7.54 -6.50 -13.28
CA ARG A 226 -7.30 -5.59 -14.42
C ARG A 226 -7.26 -6.31 -15.75
N ALA A 227 -6.57 -7.45 -15.82
CA ALA A 227 -6.52 -8.27 -17.03
C ALA A 227 -7.90 -8.84 -17.43
N LEU A 228 -8.84 -8.94 -16.47
CA LEU A 228 -10.24 -9.31 -16.70
C LEU A 228 -11.14 -8.11 -17.06
N GLY A 229 -10.60 -6.90 -17.13
CA GLY A 229 -11.33 -5.68 -17.49
C GLY A 229 -11.92 -4.91 -16.31
N VAL A 230 -11.58 -5.25 -15.07
CA VAL A 230 -11.98 -4.45 -13.90
C VAL A 230 -11.21 -3.12 -13.92
N PRO A 231 -11.90 -1.97 -13.92
CA PRO A 231 -11.23 -0.68 -14.04
C PRO A 231 -10.49 -0.30 -12.76
N ASP A 232 -9.39 0.46 -12.89
CA ASP A 232 -8.53 0.88 -11.77
C ASP A 232 -9.28 1.66 -10.69
N ASN A 233 -10.35 2.36 -11.05
CA ASN A 233 -11.17 3.10 -10.09
C ASN A 233 -12.02 2.16 -9.19
N ARG A 234 -12.26 0.90 -9.58
CA ARG A 234 -12.96 -0.10 -8.76
C ARG A 234 -12.02 -0.82 -7.78
N MET A 235 -10.73 -0.52 -7.77
CA MET A 235 -9.74 -1.28 -7.00
C MET A 235 -8.76 -0.39 -6.27
N ARG A 236 -8.37 -0.79 -5.05
CA ARG A 236 -7.28 -0.16 -4.30
C ARG A 236 -6.50 -1.22 -3.52
N ILE A 237 -5.18 -1.20 -3.60
CA ILE A 237 -4.35 -1.90 -2.61
C ILE A 237 -4.30 -1.02 -1.36
N ALA A 238 -4.56 -1.59 -0.20
CA ALA A 238 -4.54 -0.89 1.07
C ALA A 238 -3.50 -1.50 2.01
N ILE A 239 -2.71 -0.64 2.64
CA ILE A 239 -1.88 -1.00 3.78
C ILE A 239 -2.68 -0.71 5.05
N VAL A 240 -2.93 -1.76 5.82
CA VAL A 240 -3.67 -1.71 7.07
C VAL A 240 -2.76 -2.09 8.24
N LYS A 241 -3.12 -1.66 9.44
CA LYS A 241 -2.61 -2.27 10.67
C LYS A 241 -3.57 -3.38 11.06
N ASP A 242 -3.06 -4.61 11.16
CA ASP A 242 -3.74 -5.71 11.80
C ASP A 242 -3.64 -5.53 13.32
N THR A 243 -4.75 -5.23 13.99
CA THR A 243 -4.75 -5.02 15.44
C THR A 243 -4.72 -6.31 16.24
N GLN A 244 -4.99 -7.47 15.63
CA GLN A 244 -4.87 -8.78 16.29
C GLN A 244 -3.41 -9.25 16.28
N LYS A 245 -2.72 -9.10 15.15
CA LYS A 245 -1.31 -9.50 15.00
C LYS A 245 -0.31 -8.41 15.36
N GLY A 246 -0.75 -7.16 15.43
CA GLY A 246 0.09 -6.01 15.76
C GLY A 246 1.06 -5.60 14.64
N ILE A 247 0.88 -6.10 13.42
CA ILE A 247 1.76 -5.88 12.27
C ILE A 247 1.06 -5.09 11.15
N PRO A 248 1.81 -4.38 10.29
CA PRO A 248 1.25 -3.92 9.02
C PRO A 248 0.89 -5.11 8.13
N HIS A 249 -0.10 -4.92 7.27
CA HIS A 249 -0.58 -5.93 6.33
C HIS A 249 -1.09 -5.28 5.05
N ALA A 250 -0.91 -5.93 3.91
CA ALA A 250 -1.41 -5.46 2.61
C ALA A 250 -2.61 -6.29 2.15
N ILE A 251 -3.65 -5.62 1.68
CA ILE A 251 -4.89 -6.22 1.17
C ILE A 251 -5.31 -5.56 -0.14
N LEU A 252 -6.14 -6.25 -0.93
CA LEU A 252 -6.83 -5.65 -2.07
C LEU A 252 -8.28 -5.36 -1.71
N ILE A 253 -8.72 -4.13 -1.96
CA ILE A 253 -10.11 -3.70 -1.85
C ILE A 253 -10.69 -3.60 -3.26
N VAL A 254 -11.86 -4.20 -3.47
CA VAL A 254 -12.61 -4.11 -4.73
C VAL A 254 -13.99 -3.56 -4.42
N TYR A 255 -14.39 -2.50 -5.13
CA TYR A 255 -15.73 -1.93 -5.00
C TYR A 255 -16.69 -2.65 -5.96
N THR A 256 -17.44 -3.62 -5.46
CA THR A 256 -18.50 -4.28 -6.24
C THR A 256 -19.78 -3.45 -6.20
N ASP A 257 -20.81 -3.90 -6.92
CA ASP A 257 -22.10 -3.23 -6.90
C ASP A 257 -22.83 -3.41 -5.55
N ASN A 258 -22.41 -4.38 -4.74
CA ASN A 258 -22.90 -4.60 -3.37
C ASN A 258 -22.03 -3.89 -2.31
N GLY A 259 -21.01 -3.15 -2.73
CA GLY A 259 -20.11 -2.41 -1.86
C GLY A 259 -18.66 -2.92 -1.85
N PRO A 260 -17.80 -2.32 -1.01
CA PRO A 260 -16.39 -2.67 -0.93
C PRO A 260 -16.16 -4.03 -0.24
N VAL A 261 -15.53 -4.94 -0.96
CA VAL A 261 -15.05 -6.24 -0.45
C VAL A 261 -13.53 -6.27 -0.35
N VAL A 262 -13.02 -7.10 0.56
CA VAL A 262 -11.61 -7.33 0.81
C VAL A 262 -11.19 -8.69 0.27
N LEU A 263 -10.13 -8.69 -0.53
CA LEU A 263 -9.43 -9.88 -0.99
C LEU A 263 -8.08 -9.94 -0.28
N ASP A 264 -7.90 -10.97 0.54
CA ASP A 264 -6.79 -11.10 1.49
C ASP A 264 -6.22 -12.52 1.44
N ASN A 265 -4.95 -12.68 1.82
CA ASN A 265 -4.30 -13.98 2.01
C ASN A 265 -4.45 -14.52 3.44
N GLN A 266 -4.70 -13.65 4.43
CA GLN A 266 -4.97 -14.08 5.81
C GLN A 266 -6.44 -14.51 5.97
N ILE A 267 -7.39 -13.68 5.56
CA ILE A 267 -8.81 -14.01 5.41
C ILE A 267 -9.03 -14.56 4.00
N LYS A 268 -9.02 -15.91 3.89
CA LYS A 268 -9.03 -16.58 2.58
C LYS A 268 -10.34 -16.42 1.80
N THR A 269 -11.43 -16.08 2.48
CA THR A 269 -12.74 -15.79 1.87
C THR A 269 -12.84 -14.30 1.54
N VAL A 270 -13.44 -13.98 0.39
CA VAL A 270 -13.79 -12.58 0.09
C VAL A 270 -14.83 -12.14 1.12
N THR A 271 -14.55 -11.03 1.79
CA THR A 271 -15.31 -10.59 2.96
C THR A 271 -15.63 -9.10 2.82
N ALA A 272 -16.82 -8.66 3.21
CA ALA A 272 -17.14 -7.24 3.21
C ALA A 272 -16.20 -6.49 4.16
N GLN A 273 -15.74 -5.29 3.78
CA GLN A 273 -14.80 -4.54 4.61
C GLN A 273 -15.38 -4.18 5.99
N THR A 274 -16.70 -4.03 6.08
CA THR A 274 -17.44 -3.77 7.33
C THR A 274 -17.37 -4.92 8.32
N ASP A 275 -17.15 -6.15 7.86
CA ASP A 275 -17.10 -7.34 8.71
C ASP A 275 -15.70 -7.57 9.30
N ILE A 276 -14.72 -6.76 8.88
CA ILE A 276 -13.31 -6.89 9.30
C ILE A 276 -12.97 -5.77 10.30
N ALA A 277 -13.34 -5.96 11.56
CA ALA A 277 -13.16 -4.95 12.60
C ALA A 277 -11.70 -4.63 12.97
N HIS A 278 -10.79 -5.60 12.78
CA HIS A 278 -9.40 -5.55 13.25
C HIS A 278 -8.42 -4.89 12.28
N TYR A 279 -8.85 -4.54 11.07
CA TYR A 279 -8.03 -3.78 10.14
C TYR A 279 -8.27 -2.30 10.29
N LYS A 280 -7.17 -1.55 10.46
CA LYS A 280 -7.16 -0.09 10.50
C LYS A 280 -6.34 0.44 9.34
N PRO A 281 -6.95 1.06 8.32
CA PRO A 281 -6.23 1.48 7.13
C PRO A 281 -5.27 2.63 7.44
N ILE A 282 -4.12 2.63 6.76
CA ILE A 282 -3.08 3.65 6.86
C ILE A 282 -3.08 4.47 5.57
N PHE A 283 -2.89 3.81 4.43
CA PHE A 283 -3.05 4.40 3.11
C PHE A 283 -3.60 3.36 2.12
N SER A 284 -4.19 3.81 1.03
CA SER A 284 -4.54 2.97 -0.11
C SER A 284 -4.11 3.59 -1.43
N ILE A 285 -3.93 2.79 -2.48
CA ILE A 285 -3.37 3.22 -3.77
C ILE A 285 -3.97 2.43 -4.93
N ASN A 286 -4.08 3.09 -6.08
CA ASN A 286 -4.29 2.47 -7.38
C ASN A 286 -3.35 3.08 -8.43
N ARG A 287 -3.57 2.80 -9.72
CA ARG A 287 -2.74 3.33 -10.83
C ARG A 287 -2.76 4.86 -10.99
N SER A 288 -3.74 5.55 -10.41
CA SER A 288 -4.01 6.97 -10.67
C SER A 288 -3.94 7.87 -9.44
N SER A 289 -4.09 7.31 -8.24
CA SER A 289 -4.21 8.07 -7.01
C SER A 289 -3.88 7.21 -5.80
N TRP A 290 -3.58 7.89 -4.69
CA TRP A 290 -3.49 7.29 -3.37
C TRP A 290 -4.29 8.10 -2.35
N TRP A 291 -4.65 7.46 -1.24
CA TRP A 291 -5.47 8.03 -0.17
C TRP A 291 -4.79 7.79 1.16
N LEU A 292 -4.60 8.85 1.95
CA LEU A 292 -4.22 8.72 3.36
C LEU A 292 -5.49 8.50 4.18
N HIS A 293 -5.50 7.47 5.02
CA HIS A 293 -6.62 7.18 5.92
C HIS A 293 -6.35 7.77 7.31
N THR A 294 -7.38 8.38 7.88
CA THR A 294 -7.35 8.94 9.22
C THR A 294 -8.57 8.48 10.01
N PRO A 295 -8.46 8.30 11.34
CA PRO A 295 -9.63 7.99 12.15
C PRO A 295 -10.71 9.05 11.96
N ASN A 296 -11.96 8.63 11.77
CA ASN A 296 -13.09 9.55 11.80
C ASN A 296 -13.13 10.20 13.20
N ARG A 297 -12.73 11.46 13.28
CA ARG A 297 -12.96 12.29 14.47
C ARG A 297 -14.43 12.67 14.47
N GLY A 298 -15.30 11.73 14.84
CA GLY A 298 -16.64 12.08 15.28
C GLY A 298 -16.50 13.14 16.37
N THR A 299 -17.25 14.24 16.23
CA THR A 299 -17.30 15.32 17.22
C THR A 299 -17.45 14.70 18.60
N VAL A 300 -16.41 14.76 19.43
CA VAL A 300 -16.53 14.45 20.85
C VAL A 300 -17.40 15.56 21.41
N MET A 301 -18.71 15.34 21.47
CA MET A 301 -19.58 16.10 22.36
C MET A 301 -19.08 15.81 23.76
N ALA A 302 -18.29 16.74 24.31
CA ALA A 302 -17.95 16.73 25.71
C ALA A 302 -19.26 16.78 26.51
N SER A 303 -19.65 15.64 27.09
CA SER A 303 -20.70 15.61 28.10
C SER A 303 -20.20 16.43 29.28
N ARG A 304 -20.95 17.50 29.58
CA ARG A 304 -20.79 18.35 30.77
C ARG A 304 -21.12 17.58 32.03
#